data_AF-A0A8T6LKQ6-F1
#
_entry.id   AF-A0A8T6LKQ6-F1
#
_cell.length_a   1.000
_cell.length_b   1.000
_cell.length_c   1.000
_cell.angle_alpha   90.00
_cell.angle_beta   90.00
_cell.angle_gamma   90.00
#
_symmetry.space_group_name_H-M   'P 1'
#
loop_
_entity.id
_entity.type
_entity.pdbx_description
1 polymer ?
#
loop_
_entity_poly.entity_id
_entity_poly.type
_entity_poly.pdbx_seq_one_letter_code
_entity_poly.pdbx_strand_id
1 'polypeptide(L)'
;MLVRGAIDRIDRLARGLRVVDYKTGGTFSFASKRGIWDGGRRLQHVIYSAVASRLHDARTLAMEYHFPTRKGENQTRAYSADDLIAGPELVARLLDRVAGGHFLPTDDSGDCRFCNYQAICRVRETDFGANSQLAEWVMERIGDAPELAGLRAIRNWDHEGAGFLHALEARAKRGNASS
;
A
#
# COMPACT_ATOMS: atom_id res chain seq x y z
N MET A 1 11.50 -11.98 8.16
CA MET A 1 11.74 -11.01 7.08
C MET A 1 12.83 -10.05 7.52
N LEU A 2 13.89 -9.89 6.72
CA LEU A 2 14.86 -8.83 6.90
C LEU A 2 14.38 -7.61 6.11
N VAL A 3 14.28 -6.46 6.77
CA VAL A 3 13.90 -5.19 6.13
C VAL A 3 15.05 -4.22 6.29
N ARG A 4 15.41 -3.54 5.21
CA ARG A 4 16.36 -2.44 5.22
C ARG A 4 15.65 -1.19 4.73
N GLY A 5 15.80 -0.09 5.45
CA GLY A 5 15.19 1.19 5.12
C GLY A 5 15.54 2.25 6.17
N ALA A 6 14.93 3.43 6.04
CA ALA A 6 15.05 4.52 6.99
C ALA A 6 13.65 5.04 7.31
N ILE A 7 13.34 5.19 8.60
CA ILE A 7 12.12 5.82 9.07
C ILE A 7 12.47 7.28 9.39
N ASP A 8 11.71 8.23 8.84
CA ASP A 8 12.01 9.66 9.01
C ASP A 8 11.95 10.09 10.48
N ARG A 9 10.89 9.70 11.19
CA ARG A 9 10.67 10.09 12.58
C ARG A 9 9.81 9.10 13.36
N ILE A 10 10.20 8.86 14.62
CA ILE A 10 9.42 8.08 15.59
C ILE A 10 9.24 8.93 16.85
N ASP A 11 7.99 9.18 17.21
CA ASP A 11 7.61 9.84 18.46
C ASP A 11 7.26 8.78 19.51
N ARG A 12 7.82 8.93 20.72
CA ARG A 12 7.40 8.15 21.90
C ARG A 12 6.27 8.88 22.62
N LEU A 13 5.13 8.21 22.75
CA LEU A 13 3.96 8.68 23.48
C LEU A 13 3.80 7.90 24.79
N ALA A 14 2.93 8.36 25.68
CA ALA A 14 2.68 7.68 26.96
C ALA A 14 2.18 6.22 26.80
N ARG A 15 1.47 5.92 25.70
CA ARG A 15 0.81 4.62 25.46
C ARG A 15 1.41 3.81 24.31
N GLY A 16 2.49 4.28 23.69
CA GLY A 16 3.06 3.62 22.52
C GLY A 16 3.83 4.58 21.63
N LEU A 17 3.95 4.24 20.34
CA LEU A 17 4.71 5.01 19.37
C LEU A 17 3.78 5.66 18.35
N ARG A 18 4.22 6.79 17.79
CA ARG A 18 3.70 7.31 16.54
C ARG A 18 4.85 7.40 15.54
N VAL A 19 4.61 6.91 14.33
CA VAL A 19 5.57 7.03 13.23
C VAL A 19 5.14 8.17 12.32
N VAL A 20 6.09 9.00 11.91
CA VAL A 20 5.85 10.12 10.99
C VAL A 20 6.76 9.96 9.77
N ASP A 21 6.19 10.17 8.59
CA ASP A 21 6.90 10.21 7.31
C ASP A 21 6.58 11.53 6.60
N TYR A 22 7.61 12.23 6.15
CA TYR A 22 7.46 13.53 5.51
C TYR A 22 7.36 13.39 3.99
N LYS A 23 6.25 13.89 3.44
CA LYS A 23 6.00 13.89 2.00
C LYS A 23 6.17 15.29 1.42
N THR A 24 7.03 15.39 0.40
CA THR A 24 7.27 16.65 -0.32
C THR A 24 6.24 16.91 -1.43
N GLY A 25 5.51 15.87 -1.86
CA GLY A 25 4.45 15.94 -2.86
C GLY A 25 3.13 16.53 -2.35
N GLY A 26 2.10 16.48 -3.21
CA GLY A 26 0.73 16.82 -2.82
C GLY A 26 -0.04 15.62 -2.27
N THR A 27 -1.25 15.85 -1.79
CA THR A 27 -2.09 14.83 -1.14
C THR A 27 -2.96 14.00 -2.09
N PHE A 28 -2.93 14.27 -3.40
CA PHE A 28 -3.85 13.65 -4.38
C PHE A 28 -3.78 12.12 -4.42
N SER A 29 -2.57 11.54 -4.31
CA SER A 29 -2.43 10.08 -4.22
C SER A 29 -3.03 9.52 -2.93
N PHE A 30 -3.21 10.33 -1.88
CA PHE A 30 -3.77 9.95 -0.59
C PHE A 30 -5.26 10.31 -0.45
N ALA A 31 -5.95 10.53 -1.56
CA ALA A 31 -7.40 10.73 -1.56
C ALA A 31 -8.12 9.47 -1.06
N SER A 32 -9.21 9.65 -0.31
CA SER A 32 -10.00 8.55 0.28
C SER A 32 -10.44 7.49 -0.73
N LYS A 33 -10.74 7.89 -1.96
CA LYS A 33 -11.11 6.98 -3.07
C LYS A 33 -10.05 5.93 -3.43
N ARG A 34 -8.79 6.13 -3.01
CA ARG A 34 -7.68 5.17 -3.22
C ARG A 34 -7.49 4.23 -2.02
N GLY A 35 -8.31 4.35 -0.99
CA GLY A 35 -8.22 3.50 0.20
C GLY A 35 -6.94 3.72 1.01
N ILE A 36 -6.64 2.74 1.86
CA ILE A 36 -5.46 2.71 2.73
C ILE A 36 -4.25 2.23 1.93
N TRP A 37 -4.45 1.21 1.08
CA TRP A 37 -3.37 0.46 0.45
C TRP A 37 -3.11 0.84 -1.01
N ASP A 38 -4.03 1.57 -1.66
CA ASP A 38 -3.92 2.02 -3.06
C ASP A 38 -3.68 0.83 -3.99
N GLY A 39 -4.45 -0.24 -3.80
CA GLY A 39 -4.29 -1.50 -4.54
C GLY A 39 -2.90 -2.13 -4.39
N GLY A 40 -2.34 -2.07 -3.18
CA GLY A 40 -1.00 -2.60 -2.87
C GLY A 40 0.17 -1.68 -3.24
N ARG A 41 -0.08 -0.45 -3.70
CA ARG A 41 0.97 0.51 -4.06
C ARG A 41 1.50 1.28 -2.85
N ARG A 42 0.80 1.24 -1.72
CA ARG A 42 1.16 1.96 -0.50
C ARG A 42 1.38 1.02 0.67
N LEU A 43 2.65 0.74 0.95
CA LEU A 43 3.05 -0.24 1.97
C LEU A 43 3.94 0.37 3.06
N GLN A 44 4.42 1.60 2.87
CA GLN A 44 5.36 2.23 3.81
C GLN A 44 4.79 2.31 5.22
N HIS A 45 3.51 2.66 5.38
CA HIS A 45 2.91 2.82 6.70
C HIS A 45 2.84 1.52 7.51
N VAL A 46 2.58 0.36 6.87
CA VAL A 46 2.58 -0.92 7.58
C VAL A 46 4.01 -1.38 7.88
N ILE A 47 4.93 -1.25 6.92
CA ILE A 47 6.31 -1.69 7.09
C ILE A 47 6.98 -0.86 8.20
N TYR A 48 6.82 0.46 8.17
CA TYR A 48 7.42 1.34 9.17
C TYR A 48 6.81 1.14 10.55
N SER A 49 5.49 0.94 10.64
CA SER A 49 4.83 0.67 11.93
C SER A 49 5.33 -0.62 12.56
N ALA A 50 5.44 -1.69 11.77
CA ALA A 50 5.93 -2.99 12.24
C ALA A 50 7.41 -2.93 12.66
N VAL A 51 8.25 -2.25 11.87
CA VAL A 51 9.68 -2.08 12.18
C VAL A 51 9.85 -1.21 13.43
N ALA A 52 9.18 -0.07 13.53
CA ALA A 52 9.24 0.78 14.72
C ALA A 52 8.79 0.03 15.98
N SER A 53 7.71 -0.74 15.88
CA SER A 53 7.21 -1.52 17.02
C SER A 53 8.23 -2.53 17.51
N ARG A 54 8.89 -3.23 16.57
CA ARG A 54 9.93 -4.23 16.86
C ARG A 54 11.22 -3.60 17.40
N LEU A 55 11.65 -2.47 16.84
CA LEU A 55 12.90 -1.80 17.24
C LEU A 55 12.84 -1.21 18.66
N HIS A 56 11.65 -0.78 19.09
CA HIS A 56 11.47 -0.10 20.37
C HIS A 56 10.70 -0.92 21.41
N ASP A 57 10.37 -2.17 21.08
CA ASP A 57 9.58 -3.09 21.90
C ASP A 57 8.30 -2.41 22.46
N ALA A 58 7.58 -1.70 21.60
CA ALA A 58 6.41 -0.91 21.96
C ALA A 58 5.42 -0.85 20.82
N ARG A 59 4.12 -0.84 21.10
CA ARG A 59 3.09 -0.78 20.05
C ARG A 59 3.13 0.57 19.31
N THR A 60 3.24 0.55 17.98
CA THR A 60 2.91 1.72 17.16
C THR A 60 1.39 1.90 17.11
N LEU A 61 0.92 3.04 17.60
CA LEU A 61 -0.50 3.39 17.68
C LEU A 61 -1.01 4.00 16.38
N ALA A 62 -0.15 4.75 15.68
CA ALA A 62 -0.49 5.39 14.43
C ALA A 62 0.75 5.62 13.55
N MET A 63 0.50 5.69 12.25
CA MET A 63 1.46 6.18 11.26
C MET A 63 0.86 7.37 10.52
N GLU A 64 1.62 8.45 10.42
CA GLU A 64 1.19 9.70 9.83
C GLU A 64 2.08 10.11 8.65
N TYR A 65 1.46 10.44 7.52
CA TYR A 65 2.11 11.21 6.46
C TYR A 65 1.87 12.70 6.70
N HIS A 66 2.96 13.45 6.83
CA HIS A 66 2.92 14.91 6.96
C HIS A 66 3.31 15.54 5.62
N PHE A 67 2.52 16.49 5.15
CA PHE A 67 2.74 17.17 3.87
C PHE A 67 3.10 18.66 4.09
N PRO A 68 4.30 18.99 4.59
CA PRO A 68 4.66 20.34 5.04
C PRO A 68 4.91 21.34 3.89
N THR A 69 4.63 20.97 2.64
CA THR A 69 4.90 21.82 1.46
C THR A 69 3.67 22.65 1.08
N ARG A 70 3.86 23.70 0.26
CA ARG A 70 2.75 24.51 -0.28
C ARG A 70 1.71 23.66 -1.01
N LYS A 71 2.15 22.67 -1.79
CA LYS A 71 1.29 21.72 -2.51
C LYS A 71 0.57 20.74 -1.57
N GLY A 72 1.18 20.47 -0.43
CA GLY A 72 0.65 19.61 0.63
C GLY A 72 -0.31 20.30 1.60
N GLU A 73 -0.33 21.64 1.61
CA GLU A 73 -1.17 22.49 2.47
C GLU A 73 -1.07 22.15 3.95
N ASN A 74 0.10 21.66 4.40
CA ASN A 74 0.35 21.19 5.76
C ASN A 74 -0.66 20.12 6.25
N GLN A 75 -1.26 19.38 5.31
CA GLN A 75 -2.20 18.33 5.64
C GLN A 75 -1.49 17.15 6.31
N THR A 76 -2.24 16.42 7.12
CA THR A 76 -1.82 15.15 7.70
C THR A 76 -2.75 14.04 7.24
N ARG A 77 -2.20 12.86 6.98
CA ARG A 77 -2.96 11.62 6.77
C ARG A 77 -2.50 10.60 7.79
N ALA A 78 -3.39 10.21 8.69
CA ALA A 78 -3.11 9.29 9.77
C ALA A 78 -3.76 7.92 9.50
N TYR A 79 -3.05 6.87 9.84
CA TYR A 79 -3.53 5.49 9.84
C TYR A 79 -3.34 4.91 11.23
N SER A 80 -4.42 4.44 11.85
CA SER A 80 -4.40 3.80 13.16
C SER A 80 -3.82 2.38 13.09
N ALA A 81 -3.43 1.82 14.23
CA ALA A 81 -3.01 0.43 14.29
C ALA A 81 -4.05 -0.55 13.71
N ASP A 82 -5.34 -0.24 13.85
CA ASP A 82 -6.44 -1.09 13.38
C ASP A 82 -6.60 -0.98 11.85
N ASP A 83 -6.41 0.20 11.27
CA ASP A 83 -6.34 0.38 9.81
C ASP A 83 -5.25 -0.50 9.17
N LEU A 84 -4.15 -0.71 9.90
CA LEU A 84 -2.97 -1.40 9.40
C LEU A 84 -2.95 -2.91 9.65
N ILE A 85 -3.98 -3.46 10.33
CA ILE A 85 -3.98 -4.85 10.78
C ILE A 85 -3.88 -5.87 9.63
N ALA A 86 -4.46 -5.54 8.47
CA ALA A 86 -4.46 -6.39 7.28
C ALA A 86 -3.16 -6.26 6.45
N GLY A 87 -2.33 -5.26 6.73
CA GLY A 87 -1.15 -4.95 5.92
C GLY A 87 -0.08 -6.05 5.86
N PRO A 88 0.23 -6.79 6.94
CA PRO A 88 1.21 -7.87 6.88
C PRO A 88 0.84 -8.96 5.88
N GLU A 89 -0.45 -9.29 5.75
CA GLU A 89 -0.91 -10.28 4.76
C GLU A 89 -0.75 -9.76 3.34
N LEU A 90 -1.10 -8.50 3.08
CA LEU A 90 -0.89 -7.85 1.79
C LEU A 90 0.60 -7.87 1.39
N VAL A 91 1.49 -7.53 2.32
CA VAL A 91 2.94 -7.55 2.08
C VAL A 91 3.42 -8.97 1.79
N ALA A 92 2.95 -9.98 2.54
CA ALA A 92 3.29 -11.38 2.30
C ALA A 92 2.86 -11.84 0.89
N ARG A 93 1.60 -11.58 0.50
CA ARG A 93 1.07 -11.92 -0.83
C ARG A 93 1.85 -11.25 -1.96
N LEU A 94 2.31 -10.02 -1.77
CA LEU A 94 3.17 -9.33 -2.73
C LEU A 94 4.54 -10.00 -2.83
N LEU A 95 5.16 -10.35 -1.71
CA LEU A 95 6.47 -11.00 -1.68
C LEU A 95 6.43 -12.42 -2.26
N ASP A 96 5.37 -13.19 -2.00
CA ASP A 96 5.18 -14.54 -2.56
C ASP A 96 5.16 -14.50 -4.10
N ARG A 97 4.63 -13.42 -4.67
CA ARG A 97 4.55 -13.24 -6.12
C ARG A 97 5.91 -12.94 -6.71
N VAL A 98 6.68 -12.08 -6.04
CA VAL A 98 8.08 -11.83 -6.42
C VAL A 98 8.90 -13.12 -6.29
N ALA A 99 8.71 -13.89 -5.22
CA ALA A 99 9.38 -15.16 -4.99
C ALA A 99 9.01 -16.22 -6.04
N GLY A 100 7.77 -16.22 -6.52
CA GLY A 100 7.29 -17.07 -7.62
C GLY A 100 7.72 -16.61 -9.01
N GLY A 101 8.50 -15.53 -9.13
CA GLY A 101 8.96 -14.99 -10.43
C GLY A 101 7.89 -14.25 -11.22
N HIS A 102 6.79 -13.84 -10.58
CA HIS A 102 5.69 -13.13 -11.23
C HIS A 102 5.98 -11.63 -11.36
N PHE A 103 6.74 -11.25 -12.38
CA PHE A 103 7.01 -9.85 -12.74
C PHE A 103 6.04 -9.35 -13.81
N LEU A 104 4.77 -9.24 -13.42
CA LEU A 104 3.71 -8.80 -14.34
C LEU A 104 3.82 -7.30 -14.62
N PRO A 105 3.54 -6.85 -15.86
CA PRO A 105 3.38 -5.44 -16.16
C PRO A 105 2.26 -4.82 -15.31
N THR A 106 2.27 -3.49 -15.23
CA THR A 106 1.18 -2.74 -14.57
C THR A 106 -0.14 -2.90 -15.31
N ASP A 107 -1.24 -2.78 -14.57
CA ASP A 107 -2.62 -2.70 -15.02
C ASP A 107 -3.14 -1.27 -15.13
N ASP A 108 -2.25 -0.27 -15.01
CA ASP A 108 -2.57 1.15 -15.19
C ASP A 108 -1.52 1.78 -16.10
N SER A 109 -1.92 2.14 -17.33
CA SER A 109 -1.04 2.81 -18.29
C SER A 109 -0.50 4.14 -17.75
N GLY A 110 -1.21 4.81 -16.84
CA GLY A 110 -0.77 6.04 -16.18
C GLY A 110 0.52 5.89 -15.38
N ASP A 111 0.85 4.68 -14.91
CA ASP A 111 2.13 4.41 -14.25
C ASP A 111 3.32 4.57 -15.19
N CYS A 112 3.11 4.32 -16.49
CA CYS A 112 4.18 4.39 -17.49
C CYS A 112 4.78 5.79 -17.57
N ARG A 113 3.99 6.84 -17.29
CA ARG A 113 4.40 8.24 -17.32
C ARG A 113 5.57 8.56 -16.39
N PHE A 114 5.65 7.88 -15.25
CA PHE A 114 6.68 8.13 -14.23
C PHE A 114 7.66 6.96 -14.08
N CYS A 115 7.58 5.97 -14.97
CA CYS A 115 8.40 4.76 -14.91
C CYS A 115 9.79 5.00 -15.53
N ASN A 116 10.85 4.52 -14.89
CA ASN A 116 12.22 4.59 -15.43
C ASN A 116 12.52 3.50 -16.47
N TYR A 117 11.65 2.50 -16.61
CA TYR A 117 11.85 1.36 -17.50
C TYR A 117 11.04 1.46 -18.81
N GLN A 118 10.65 2.68 -19.19
CA GLN A 118 9.86 2.96 -20.39
C GLN A 118 10.44 2.33 -21.67
N ALA A 119 11.77 2.38 -21.84
CA ALA A 119 12.45 1.81 -23.00
C ALA A 119 12.28 0.28 -23.10
N ILE A 120 12.29 -0.42 -21.96
CA ILE A 120 12.12 -1.89 -21.91
C ILE A 120 10.67 -2.25 -22.24
N CYS A 121 9.72 -1.49 -21.69
CA CYS A 121 8.29 -1.69 -21.89
C CYS A 121 7.75 -1.09 -23.20
N ARG A 122 8.63 -0.57 -24.07
CA ARG A 122 8.31 0.07 -25.36
C ARG A 122 7.21 1.14 -25.23
N VAL A 123 7.31 1.95 -24.18
CA VAL A 123 6.34 3.00 -23.90
C VAL A 123 6.39 4.05 -25.00
N ARG A 124 5.20 4.48 -25.44
CA ARG A 124 5.02 5.57 -26.40
C ARG A 124 4.38 6.76 -25.71
N GLU A 125 4.92 7.94 -25.92
CA GLU A 125 4.23 9.19 -25.55
C GLU A 125 3.15 9.49 -26.58
N THR A 126 2.00 9.93 -26.10
CA THR A 126 0.84 10.38 -26.85
C THR A 126 0.38 11.72 -26.27
N ASP A 127 -0.48 12.44 -26.99
CA ASP A 127 -1.03 13.72 -26.52
C ASP A 127 -1.80 13.61 -25.19
N PHE A 128 -2.23 12.40 -24.82
CA PHE A 128 -3.01 12.11 -23.62
C PHE A 128 -2.22 11.40 -22.52
N GLY A 129 -0.93 11.11 -22.72
CA GLY A 129 -0.08 10.44 -21.72
C GLY A 129 0.91 9.45 -22.32
N ALA A 130 1.51 8.64 -21.46
CA ALA A 130 2.47 7.61 -21.84
C ALA A 130 1.79 6.23 -21.76
N ASN A 131 1.99 5.39 -22.77
CA ASN A 131 1.31 4.11 -22.89
C ASN A 131 2.26 2.97 -23.26
N SER A 132 2.13 1.82 -22.59
CA SER A 132 2.83 0.58 -22.91
C SER A 132 1.84 -0.46 -23.45
N GLN A 133 2.18 -1.09 -24.57
CA GLN A 133 1.43 -2.24 -25.10
C GLN A 133 1.29 -3.36 -24.07
N LEU A 134 2.28 -3.52 -23.17
CA LEU A 134 2.21 -4.50 -22.09
C LEU A 134 1.20 -4.11 -21.02
N ALA A 135 1.09 -2.82 -20.71
CA ALA A 135 0.10 -2.33 -19.74
C ALA A 135 -1.32 -2.45 -20.31
N GLU A 136 -1.53 -2.11 -21.58
CA GLU A 136 -2.80 -2.33 -22.29
C GLU A 136 -3.20 -3.80 -22.28
N TRP A 137 -2.27 -4.70 -22.61
CA TRP A 137 -2.53 -6.14 -22.60
C TRP A 137 -2.96 -6.64 -21.21
N VAL A 138 -2.32 -6.16 -20.14
CA VAL A 138 -2.74 -6.52 -18.77
C VAL A 138 -4.12 -5.95 -18.49
N MET A 139 -4.38 -4.68 -18.80
CA MET A 139 -5.69 -4.04 -18.58
C MET A 139 -6.84 -4.80 -19.25
N GLU A 140 -6.64 -5.24 -20.50
CA GLU A 140 -7.64 -5.99 -21.26
C GLU A 140 -7.91 -7.39 -20.71
N ARG A 141 -6.98 -7.97 -19.96
CA ARG A 141 -7.03 -9.39 -19.55
C ARG A 141 -7.04 -9.62 -18.05
N ILE A 142 -6.81 -8.61 -17.22
CA ILE A 142 -6.69 -8.74 -15.76
C ILE A 142 -7.94 -9.38 -15.11
N GLY A 143 -9.11 -9.23 -15.74
CA GLY A 143 -10.36 -9.86 -15.31
C GLY A 143 -10.45 -11.36 -15.60
N ASP A 144 -9.87 -11.80 -16.72
CA ASP A 144 -10.18 -13.09 -17.35
C ASP A 144 -9.01 -14.07 -17.39
N ALA A 145 -7.77 -13.60 -17.18
CA ALA A 145 -6.57 -14.42 -17.20
C ALA A 145 -6.24 -14.99 -15.80
N PRO A 146 -6.23 -16.33 -15.62
CA PRO A 146 -5.86 -16.96 -14.36
C PRO A 146 -4.48 -16.53 -13.84
N GLU A 147 -3.54 -16.27 -14.74
CA GLU A 147 -2.17 -15.83 -14.43
C GLU A 147 -2.13 -14.44 -13.78
N LEU A 148 -3.17 -13.62 -13.99
CA LEU A 148 -3.32 -12.27 -13.44
C LEU A 148 -4.23 -12.23 -12.20
N ALA A 149 -4.85 -13.36 -11.81
CA ALA A 149 -5.82 -13.41 -10.71
C ALA A 149 -5.25 -12.88 -9.39
N GLY A 150 -3.99 -13.20 -9.09
CA GLY A 150 -3.35 -12.65 -7.91
C GLY A 150 -3.16 -11.13 -7.99
N LEU A 151 -2.90 -10.56 -9.17
CA LEU A 151 -2.64 -9.12 -9.32
C LEU A 151 -3.94 -8.38 -9.08
N ARG A 152 -5.02 -8.88 -9.66
CA ARG A 152 -6.38 -8.44 -9.41
C ARG A 152 -6.72 -8.43 -7.92
N ALA A 153 -6.47 -9.52 -7.19
CA ALA A 153 -6.75 -9.59 -5.76
C ALA A 153 -6.00 -8.53 -4.94
N ILE A 154 -4.74 -8.24 -5.29
CA ILE A 154 -3.94 -7.17 -4.65
C ILE A 154 -4.48 -5.79 -5.00
N ARG A 155 -4.88 -5.58 -6.26
CA ARG A 155 -5.42 -4.30 -6.73
C ARG A 155 -6.77 -3.97 -6.13
N ASN A 156 -7.57 -4.99 -5.89
CA ASN A 156 -8.87 -4.87 -5.22
C ASN A 156 -8.77 -4.94 -3.69
N TRP A 157 -7.57 -4.93 -3.10
CA TRP A 157 -7.38 -5.18 -1.67
C TRP A 157 -8.21 -4.24 -0.78
N ASP A 158 -8.32 -2.95 -1.13
CA ASP A 158 -9.15 -2.01 -0.37
C ASP A 158 -10.66 -2.28 -0.50
N HIS A 159 -11.10 -2.91 -1.60
CA HIS A 159 -12.50 -3.26 -1.86
C HIS A 159 -12.88 -4.63 -1.29
N GLU A 160 -11.99 -5.62 -1.41
CA GLU A 160 -12.18 -7.00 -0.96
C GLU A 160 -11.75 -7.18 0.51
N GLY A 161 -10.73 -6.46 0.96
CA GLY A 161 -10.17 -6.50 2.31
C GLY A 161 -11.07 -5.90 3.40
N ALA A 162 -12.05 -5.06 3.02
CA ALA A 162 -13.12 -4.65 3.93
C ALA A 162 -13.90 -5.87 4.49
N GLY A 163 -14.02 -6.95 3.71
CA GLY A 163 -14.59 -8.22 4.16
C GLY A 163 -13.71 -8.97 5.17
N PHE A 164 -12.39 -8.83 5.08
CA PHE A 164 -11.44 -9.44 6.01
C PHE A 164 -11.43 -8.75 7.38
N LEU A 165 -11.50 -7.41 7.41
CA LEU A 165 -11.68 -6.63 8.64
C LEU A 165 -12.99 -7.02 9.35
N HIS A 166 -14.11 -7.10 8.60
CA HIS A 166 -15.38 -7.60 9.16
C HIS A 166 -15.29 -9.04 9.69
N ALA A 167 -14.55 -9.92 9.01
CA ALA A 167 -14.36 -11.31 9.44
C ALA A 167 -13.48 -11.42 10.70
N LEU A 168 -12.42 -10.61 10.82
CA LEU A 168 -11.57 -10.51 12.01
C LEU A 168 -12.32 -9.92 13.20
N GLU A 169 -13.08 -8.85 12.99
CA GLU A 169 -13.95 -8.27 14.03
C GLU A 169 -15.02 -9.26 14.50
N ALA A 170 -15.65 -9.99 13.59
CA ALA A 170 -16.61 -11.03 13.92
C ALA A 170 -15.95 -12.19 14.71
N ARG A 171 -14.69 -12.51 14.42
CA ARG A 171 -13.91 -13.53 15.14
C ARG A 171 -13.48 -13.06 16.54
N ALA A 172 -13.11 -11.79 16.68
CA ALA A 172 -12.81 -11.15 17.97
C ALA A 172 -14.05 -11.04 18.87
N LYS A 173 -15.22 -10.69 18.29
CA LYS A 173 -16.51 -10.63 19.02
C LYS A 173 -16.98 -12.01 19.50
N ARG A 174 -16.73 -13.08 18.72
CA ARG A 174 -17.03 -14.47 19.14
C ARG A 174 -16.11 -14.98 20.25
N GLY A 175 -14.85 -14.55 20.27
CA GLY A 175 -13.90 -14.88 21.35
C GLY A 175 -14.21 -14.21 22.68
N ASN A 176 -14.91 -13.08 22.67
CA ASN A 176 -15.27 -12.31 23.87
C ASN A 176 -16.67 -12.64 24.44
N ALA A 177 -17.39 -13.57 23.81
CA ALA A 177 -18.70 -14.07 24.24
C ALA A 177 -18.63 -15.46 24.90
N SER A 178 -17.42 -15.97 25.13
CA SER A 178 -17.13 -17.27 25.75
C SER A 178 -16.25 -17.16 27.00
N SER A 179 -16.21 -15.98 27.62
CA SER A 179 -15.53 -15.66 28.88
C SER A 179 -16.49 -14.97 29.85
#